data_AF-A0A7G6T3A9-F1
#
_entry.id   AF-A0A7G6T3A9-F1
#
_cell.length_a   1.000
_cell.length_b   1.000
_cell.length_c   1.000
_cell.angle_alpha   90.00
_cell.angle_beta   90.00
_cell.angle_gamma   90.00
#
_symmetry.space_group_name_H-M   'P 1'
#
loop_
_entity.id
_entity.type
_entity.pdbx_description
1 polymer ?
#
loop_
_entity_poly.entity_id
_entity_poly.type
_entity_poly.pdbx_seq_one_letter_code
_entity_poly.pdbx_strand_id
1 'polypeptide(L)'
;MIRTQDRAAYAAYVGRTGGLDYAATTGNRGFQMLMRDRGDGTTEIVTLSWWSSMDAVRGFAGDAPELARYYPEDDRYLLEKSEFVDHYTVVAGTLPPA
;
A
#
# COMPACT_ATOMS: atom_id res chain seq x y z
N MET A 1 4.53 9.93 -2.42
CA MET A 1 5.91 10.36 -2.09
C MET A 1 6.00 10.80 -0.63
N ILE A 2 7.15 10.68 0.05
CA ILE A 2 7.41 11.24 1.39
C ILE A 2 8.77 11.95 1.44
N ARG A 3 9.06 12.69 2.51
CA ARG A 3 10.44 13.14 2.79
C ARG A 3 11.29 11.96 3.26
N THR A 4 12.54 11.85 2.81
CA THR A 4 13.42 10.72 3.16
C THR A 4 13.66 10.57 4.65
N GLN A 5 13.71 11.68 5.40
CA GLN A 5 13.85 11.64 6.87
C GLN A 5 12.66 10.97 7.58
N ASP A 6 11.48 10.96 6.95
CA ASP A 6 10.25 10.41 7.53
C ASP A 6 10.11 8.90 7.27
N ARG A 7 11.07 8.27 6.56
CA ARG A 7 11.00 6.89 6.07
C ARG A 7 10.71 5.86 7.17
N ALA A 8 11.46 5.91 8.26
CA ALA A 8 11.28 4.97 9.37
C ALA A 8 9.94 5.17 10.09
N ALA A 9 9.54 6.43 10.29
CA ALA A 9 8.27 6.76 10.94
C ALA A 9 7.08 6.31 10.10
N TYR A 10 7.14 6.53 8.78
CA TYR A 10 6.08 6.12 7.87
C TYR A 10 5.95 4.58 7.77
N ALA A 11 7.07 3.86 7.69
CA ALA A 11 7.06 2.40 7.69
C ALA A 11 6.40 1.82 8.97
N ALA A 12 6.76 2.36 10.14
CA ALA A 12 6.16 1.95 11.42
C ALA A 12 4.68 2.33 11.54
N TYR A 13 4.26 3.40 10.88
CA TYR A 13 2.87 3.80 10.82
C TYR A 13 2.06 2.83 9.96
N VAL A 14 2.48 2.52 8.72
CA VAL A 14 1.72 1.62 7.85
C VAL A 14 1.66 0.19 8.38
N GLY A 15 2.71 -0.27 9.06
CA GLY A 15 2.67 -1.56 9.76
C GLY A 15 1.61 -1.66 10.87
N ARG A 16 1.06 -0.52 11.35
CA ARG A 16 0.02 -0.46 12.37
C ARG A 16 -1.35 -0.04 11.84
N THR A 17 -1.44 0.36 10.58
CA THR A 17 -2.69 0.85 9.96
C THR A 17 -3.02 0.01 8.74
N GLY A 18 -2.78 0.53 7.53
CA GLY A 18 -3.18 -0.09 6.27
C GLY A 18 -2.71 -1.54 6.13
N GLY A 19 -1.52 -1.88 6.65
CA GLY A 19 -1.02 -3.26 6.67
C GLY A 19 -1.90 -4.24 7.46
N LEU A 20 -2.45 -3.81 8.59
CA LEU A 20 -3.36 -4.61 9.42
C LEU A 20 -4.75 -4.69 8.79
N ASP A 21 -5.25 -3.61 8.21
CA ASP A 21 -6.56 -3.60 7.54
C ASP A 21 -6.56 -4.52 6.30
N TYR A 22 -5.46 -4.56 5.53
CA TYR A 22 -5.29 -5.55 4.44
C TYR A 22 -5.36 -6.97 5.00
N ALA A 23 -4.51 -7.28 5.98
CA ALA A 23 -4.36 -8.63 6.53
C ALA A 23 -5.63 -9.15 7.20
N ALA A 24 -6.45 -8.26 7.76
CA ALA A 24 -7.73 -8.61 8.38
C ALA A 24 -8.85 -8.89 7.36
N THR A 25 -8.68 -8.50 6.09
CA THR A 25 -9.74 -8.70 5.09
C THR A 25 -9.69 -10.10 4.50
N THR A 26 -10.86 -10.76 4.47
CA THR A 26 -10.99 -12.11 3.90
C THR A 26 -10.56 -12.11 2.43
N GLY A 27 -9.64 -13.03 2.08
CA GLY A 27 -9.09 -13.13 0.73
C GLY A 27 -7.82 -12.32 0.50
N ASN A 28 -7.35 -11.53 1.47
CA ASN A 28 -6.00 -10.99 1.44
C ASN A 28 -4.96 -12.11 1.61
N ARG A 29 -3.86 -12.03 0.86
CA ARG A 29 -2.74 -12.99 0.84
C ARG A 29 -1.43 -12.36 1.35
N GLY A 30 -1.52 -11.18 1.95
CA GLY A 30 -0.39 -10.39 2.42
C GLY A 30 -0.19 -9.11 1.62
N PHE A 31 0.78 -8.32 2.06
CA PHE A 31 1.18 -7.08 1.42
C PHE A 31 2.69 -6.89 1.54
N GLN A 32 3.23 -6.03 0.69
CA GLN A 32 4.62 -5.59 0.73
C GLN A 32 4.66 -4.07 0.60
N MET A 33 5.47 -3.43 1.43
CA MET A 33 5.81 -2.03 1.28
C MET A 33 7.21 -1.90 0.71
N LEU A 34 7.32 -1.17 -0.39
CA LEU A 34 8.56 -0.90 -1.09
C LEU A 34 8.87 0.59 -0.93
N MET A 35 10.14 0.91 -0.72
CA MET A 35 10.62 2.28 -0.62
C MET A 35 11.85 2.45 -1.49
N ARG A 36 11.90 3.55 -2.25
CA ARG A 36 13.05 3.92 -3.09
C ARG A 36 13.40 5.38 -2.88
N ASP A 37 14.60 5.64 -2.36
CA ASP A 37 15.13 6.99 -2.22
C ASP A 37 15.47 7.58 -3.60
N ARG A 38 15.08 8.84 -3.83
CA ARG A 38 15.28 9.52 -5.12
C ARG A 38 16.54 10.40 -5.18
N GLY A 39 17.20 10.61 -4.05
CA GLY A 39 18.44 11.41 -3.94
C GLY A 39 18.22 12.93 -3.87
N ASP A 40 16.97 13.38 -3.93
CA ASP A 40 16.55 14.79 -3.83
C ASP A 40 15.92 15.13 -2.46
N GLY A 41 16.13 14.27 -1.47
CA GLY A 41 15.50 14.36 -0.15
C GLY A 41 14.09 13.76 -0.08
N THR A 42 13.62 13.13 -1.17
CA THR A 42 12.35 12.40 -1.19
C THR A 42 12.53 10.89 -1.34
N THR A 43 11.55 10.14 -0.83
CA THR A 43 11.45 8.70 -0.95
C THR A 43 10.11 8.34 -1.58
N GLU A 44 10.17 7.56 -2.65
CA GLU A 44 9.01 6.94 -3.25
C GLU A 44 8.55 5.76 -2.40
N ILE A 45 7.23 5.60 -2.32
CA ILE A 45 6.60 4.50 -1.60
C ILE A 45 5.64 3.81 -2.56
N VAL A 46 5.75 2.49 -2.63
CA VAL A 46 4.80 1.63 -3.33
C VAL A 46 4.31 0.60 -2.33
N THR A 47 2.99 0.44 -2.23
CA THR A 47 2.39 -0.64 -1.44
C THR A 47 1.73 -1.61 -2.40
N LEU A 48 2.17 -2.86 -2.38
CA LEU A 48 1.55 -3.95 -3.11
C LEU A 48 0.75 -4.79 -2.12
N SER A 49 -0.48 -5.14 -2.49
CA SER A 49 -1.30 -6.07 -1.72
C SER A 49 -1.77 -7.19 -2.62
N TRP A 50 -1.76 -8.41 -2.11
CA TRP A 50 -2.05 -9.63 -2.86
C TRP A 50 -3.41 -10.16 -2.46
N TRP A 51 -4.27 -10.47 -3.42
CA TRP A 51 -5.65 -10.83 -3.16
C TRP A 51 -6.05 -12.11 -3.89
N SER A 52 -7.06 -12.81 -3.36
CA SER A 52 -7.60 -14.02 -3.96
C SER A 52 -8.46 -13.78 -5.20
N SER A 53 -9.13 -12.64 -5.25
CA SER A 53 -9.97 -12.20 -6.35
C SER A 53 -10.22 -10.70 -6.26
N MET A 54 -10.77 -10.10 -7.32
CA MET A 54 -11.27 -8.72 -7.27
C MET A 54 -12.46 -8.54 -6.33
N ASP A 55 -13.21 -9.59 -6.03
CA ASP A 55 -14.31 -9.50 -5.05
C ASP A 55 -13.76 -9.37 -3.62
N ALA A 56 -12.64 -10.03 -3.31
CA ALA A 56 -11.93 -9.81 -2.06
C ALA A 56 -11.39 -8.37 -1.95
N VAL A 57 -10.88 -7.82 -3.06
CA VAL A 57 -10.48 -6.41 -3.14
C VAL A 57 -11.66 -5.48 -2.86
N ARG A 58 -12.82 -5.71 -3.49
CA ARG A 58 -14.04 -4.93 -3.24
C ARG A 58 -14.53 -5.06 -1.79
N GLY A 59 -14.37 -6.23 -1.18
CA GLY A 59 -14.66 -6.42 0.25
C GLY A 59 -13.82 -5.51 1.17
N PHE A 60 -12.61 -5.13 0.73
CA PHE A 60 -11.75 -4.18 1.43
C PHE A 60 -12.02 -2.71 1.04
N ALA A 61 -12.09 -2.45 -0.26
CA ALA A 61 -12.06 -1.10 -0.84
C ALA A 61 -13.46 -0.50 -1.13
N GLY A 62 -14.51 -1.33 -1.10
CA GLY A 62 -15.85 -0.95 -1.52
C GLY A 62 -16.09 -1.13 -3.03
N ASP A 63 -17.16 -0.52 -3.52
CA ASP A 63 -17.67 -0.71 -4.89
C ASP A 63 -16.80 -0.08 -5.98
N ALA A 64 -15.95 0.90 -5.62
CA ALA A 64 -14.99 1.58 -6.50
C ALA A 64 -13.55 1.23 -6.09
N PRO A 65 -13.09 -0.01 -6.31
CA PRO A 65 -11.79 -0.50 -5.82
C PRO A 65 -10.57 0.21 -6.43
N GLU A 66 -10.75 0.98 -7.50
CA GLU A 66 -9.75 1.83 -8.12
C GLU A 66 -9.48 3.12 -7.33
N LEU A 67 -10.36 3.55 -6.42
CA LEU A 67 -10.13 4.74 -5.62
C LEU A 67 -9.16 4.43 -4.48
N ALA A 68 -8.12 5.26 -4.36
CA ALA A 68 -7.14 5.10 -3.31
C ALA A 68 -7.75 5.42 -1.94
N ARG A 69 -7.65 4.45 -1.02
CA ARG A 69 -8.04 4.64 0.38
C ARG A 69 -6.87 5.22 1.16
N TYR A 70 -7.09 6.39 1.74
CA TYR A 70 -6.14 7.07 2.61
C TYR A 70 -6.67 7.16 4.04
N TYR A 71 -5.76 7.17 5.00
CA TYR A 71 -6.02 7.34 6.43
C TYR A 71 -5.65 8.76 6.87
N PRO A 72 -6.24 9.29 7.95
CA PRO A 72 -6.01 10.66 8.38
C PRO A 72 -4.54 11.03 8.61
N GLU A 73 -3.73 10.11 9.15
CA GLU A 73 -2.30 10.37 9.36
C GLU A 73 -1.47 10.39 8.08
N ASP A 74 -2.00 9.96 6.93
CA ASP A 74 -1.29 10.00 5.65
C ASP A 74 -0.95 11.44 5.24
N ASP A 75 -1.83 12.40 5.55
CA ASP A 75 -1.64 13.82 5.21
C ASP A 75 -0.43 14.45 5.91
N ARG A 76 0.04 13.83 7.01
CA ARG A 76 1.25 14.27 7.70
C ARG A 76 2.52 13.94 6.92
N TYR A 77 2.51 12.84 6.18
CA TYR A 77 3.70 12.25 5.59
C TYR A 77 3.74 12.36 4.07
N LEU A 78 2.59 12.09 3.42
CA LEU A 78 2.50 12.04 1.98
C LEU A 78 2.59 13.43 1.38
N LEU A 79 3.64 13.62 0.57
CA LEU A 79 3.82 14.81 -0.26
C LEU A 79 2.87 14.81 -1.47
N GLU A 80 2.46 13.61 -1.89
CA GLU A 80 1.61 13.38 -3.05
C GLU A 80 0.72 12.17 -2.78
N LYS A 81 -0.55 12.27 -3.21
CA LYS A 81 -1.59 11.25 -3.08
C LYS A 81 -2.19 11.00 -4.46
N SER A 82 -1.99 9.80 -4.99
CA SER A 82 -2.67 9.36 -6.20
C SER A 82 -4.16 9.17 -5.93
N GLU A 83 -5.02 9.68 -6.80
CA GLU A 83 -6.46 9.45 -6.66
C GLU A 83 -6.83 7.98 -6.91
N PHE A 84 -6.07 7.32 -7.78
CA PHE A 84 -6.35 5.96 -8.23
C PHE A 84 -5.25 4.96 -7.87
N VAL A 85 -5.65 3.70 -7.74
CA VAL A 85 -4.78 2.52 -7.63
C VAL A 85 -4.94 1.61 -8.84
N ASP A 86 -3.85 0.97 -9.24
CA ASP A 86 -3.85 0.01 -10.34
C ASP A 86 -4.05 -1.43 -9.83
N HIS A 87 -4.82 -2.22 -10.58
CA HIS A 87 -5.07 -3.63 -10.32
C HIS A 87 -4.44 -4.50 -11.40
N TYR A 88 -3.64 -5.49 -10.99
CA TYR A 88 -2.94 -6.39 -11.90
C TYR A 88 -3.25 -7.85 -11.57
N THR A 89 -3.27 -8.68 -12.62
CA THR A 89 -3.31 -10.14 -12.46
C THR A 89 -1.90 -10.69 -12.43
N VAL A 90 -1.58 -11.50 -11.42
CA VAL A 90 -0.32 -12.23 -11.36
C VAL A 90 -0.37 -13.38 -12.37
N VAL A 91 0.42 -13.28 -13.45
CA VAL A 91 0.50 -14.32 -14.49
C VAL A 91 1.63 -15.32 -14.20
N ALA A 92 2.69 -14.89 -13.51
CA ALA A 92 3.80 -15.73 -13.06
C ALA A 92 4.42 -15.14 -11.78
N GLY A 93 4.91 -16.00 -10.87
CA GLY A 93 5.58 -15.55 -9.66
C GLY A 93 6.13 -16.69 -8.80
N THR A 94 7.20 -16.41 -8.05
CA THR A 94 7.85 -17.33 -7.10
C THR A 94 8.20 -16.62 -5.79
N LEU A 95 7.45 -15.56 -5.44
CA LEU A 95 7.81 -14.67 -4.32
C LEU A 95 7.98 -15.48 -3.01
N PRO A 96 9.16 -15.44 -2.37
CA PRO A 96 9.34 -15.98 -1.02
C PRO A 96 8.68 -15.05 0.01
N PRO A 97 8.37 -15.54 1.23
CA PRO A 97 7.91 -14.68 2.31
C PRO A 97 8.96 -13.61 2.65
N ALA A 98 8.50 -12.41 2.97
CA ALA A 98 9.32 -11.25 3.37
C ALA A 98 9.80 -11.35 4.81
#